data_AF-A0A2V6YYV4-F1
#
_entry.id   AF-A0A2V6YYV4-F1
#
_cell.length_a   1.000
_cell.length_b   1.000
_cell.length_c   1.000
_cell.angle_alpha   90.00
_cell.angle_beta   90.00
_cell.angle_gamma   90.00
#
_symmetry.space_group_name_H-M   'P 1'
#
loop_
_entity.id
_entity.type
_entity.pdbx_description
1 polymer ?
#
loop_
_entity_poly.entity_id
_entity_poly.type
_entity_poly.pdbx_seq_one_letter_code
_entity_poly.pdbx_strand_id
1 'polypeptide(L)'
;MFKHICVPVDNSDYSNRAIDLAVELGRTCGARLTGIHVYAARLHDYRFKQMEYTLPDEYKDEHELERQRKIHDSLIAMGLQLISDSYLDVMAKRAEGAGLAFARKMVDGKHYKVLVEDCLAADYDLVVMGALGMGAVKDSQLGSVTERFVRKVSKDTLVVRNADPLRDAEGAIVVGLDGSPQSFHGLKLGIFLAKALGRPLQAIAVYDPYLHYAMFNGIVGVLNEKASKIFRFKEQEQLHEEIIDTGLAKIYQSHLEIGRKLAAEDGVDLAITLLDGKCFEKILTFARKEQPWLLILGRIGVHADPNEVDLGSNTENLLRLLPCNVLLTGGKFYPPLDVRAEEIIAWTEEAEARMERVPPQVKGVARTALLRYAIEQGHTVITNKVIDEAMAIFMPTRMAEKMQILAEDLAVARLRAEAQTATAICSVCGYTVKGPNPVVACPVCRASADKFQVISREVVETIAAQEGGIEEEESLPGVRVKWSADARDALREVTDAYLRRRAKARIEKYARSRKIPVITCQWALPMIEETVGRDKLGAGWDTLLAKTKFEPGEPPASEATTTGRVWTAEATARLDRVPAGFMRDMTREEVERVATEKGATTVDLAICEEGIGHARQTMNEVIAG
;
A
#
# COMPACT_ATOMS: atom_id res chain seq x y z
N MET A 1 -10.77 37.38 2.56
CA MET A 1 -9.63 36.45 2.69
C MET A 1 -8.49 36.96 1.85
N PHE A 2 -8.68 37.14 0.55
CA PHE A 2 -7.72 37.81 -0.32
C PHE A 2 -7.92 39.33 -0.34
N LYS A 3 -6.87 40.10 -0.09
CA LYS A 3 -6.83 41.57 -0.18
C LYS A 3 -5.91 42.03 -1.29
N HIS A 4 -4.90 41.22 -1.64
CA HIS A 4 -3.93 41.53 -2.67
C HIS A 4 -3.66 40.32 -3.58
N ILE A 5 -4.07 40.44 -4.85
CA ILE A 5 -3.92 39.38 -5.86
C ILE A 5 -2.83 39.77 -6.86
N CYS A 6 -1.87 38.88 -7.09
CA CYS A 6 -0.83 39.04 -8.10
C CYS A 6 -1.13 38.17 -9.33
N VAL A 7 -0.92 38.71 -10.52
CA VAL A 7 -1.12 38.01 -11.79
C VAL A 7 0.12 38.17 -12.66
N PRO A 8 0.92 37.10 -12.82
CA PRO A 8 1.92 37.05 -13.88
C PRO A 8 1.24 37.02 -15.24
N VAL A 9 1.62 37.96 -16.12
CA VAL A 9 1.03 38.08 -17.46
C VAL A 9 2.03 37.74 -18.55
N ASP A 10 1.59 37.08 -19.62
CA ASP A 10 2.41 36.83 -20.82
C ASP A 10 1.60 36.89 -22.13
N ASN A 11 0.33 37.32 -22.06
CA ASN A 11 -0.62 37.40 -23.18
C ASN A 11 -0.94 36.05 -23.87
N SER A 12 -0.57 34.91 -23.27
CA SER A 12 -1.12 33.61 -23.66
C SER A 12 -2.60 33.49 -23.27
N ASP A 13 -3.33 32.56 -23.89
CA ASP A 13 -4.75 32.33 -23.58
C ASP A 13 -4.97 32.00 -22.10
N TYR A 14 -4.09 31.21 -21.49
CA TYR A 14 -4.15 30.87 -20.06
C TYR A 14 -3.86 32.07 -19.17
N SER A 15 -2.91 32.93 -19.56
CA SER A 15 -2.62 34.17 -18.84
C SER A 15 -3.78 35.16 -18.93
N ASN A 16 -4.38 35.29 -20.11
CA ASN A 16 -5.56 36.13 -20.31
C ASN A 16 -6.76 35.62 -19.51
N ARG A 17 -6.94 34.31 -19.43
CA ARG A 17 -7.97 33.73 -18.55
C ARG A 17 -7.65 33.93 -17.06
N ALA A 18 -6.38 33.86 -16.68
CA ALA A 18 -5.94 34.17 -15.31
C ALA A 18 -6.25 35.63 -14.91
N ILE A 19 -6.12 36.58 -15.83
CA ILE A 19 -6.55 37.96 -15.61
C ILE A 19 -8.06 38.02 -15.33
N ASP A 20 -8.88 37.34 -16.14
CA ASP A 20 -10.35 37.35 -15.96
C ASP A 20 -10.77 36.80 -14.60
N LEU A 21 -10.21 35.65 -14.20
CA LEU A 21 -10.46 35.04 -12.90
C LEU A 21 -9.98 35.92 -11.75
N ALA A 22 -8.81 36.56 -11.87
CA ALA A 22 -8.30 37.48 -10.86
C ALA A 22 -9.20 38.72 -10.70
N VAL A 23 -9.76 39.23 -11.80
CA VAL A 23 -10.70 40.36 -11.77
C VAL A 23 -12.03 39.96 -11.14
N GLU A 24 -12.56 38.77 -11.46
CA GLU A 24 -13.78 38.23 -10.83
C GLU A 24 -13.60 38.05 -9.32
N LEU A 25 -12.51 37.40 -8.90
CA LEU A 25 -12.16 37.25 -7.49
C LEU A 25 -11.90 38.60 -6.82
N GLY A 26 -11.22 39.51 -7.51
CA GLY A 26 -10.92 40.85 -7.04
C GLY A 26 -12.18 41.67 -6.75
N ARG A 27 -13.17 41.64 -7.65
CA ARG A 27 -14.48 42.28 -7.46
C ARG A 27 -15.21 41.71 -6.25
N THR A 28 -15.21 40.39 -6.12
CA THR A 28 -15.94 39.71 -5.05
C THR A 28 -15.29 39.96 -3.68
N CYS A 29 -13.96 40.09 -3.62
CA CYS A 29 -13.21 40.30 -2.39
C CYS A 29 -12.93 41.77 -2.06
N GLY A 30 -13.13 42.70 -3.00
CA GLY A 30 -12.60 44.07 -2.90
C GLY A 30 -11.07 44.12 -2.88
N ALA A 31 -10.40 43.18 -3.56
CA ALA A 31 -8.94 43.06 -3.54
C ALA A 31 -8.27 43.99 -4.55
N ARG A 32 -7.07 44.49 -4.21
CA ARG A 32 -6.20 45.18 -5.17
C ARG A 32 -5.47 44.16 -6.04
N LEU A 33 -5.24 44.52 -7.30
CA LEU A 33 -4.57 43.68 -8.29
C LEU A 33 -3.16 44.22 -8.60
N THR A 34 -2.19 43.32 -8.71
CA THR A 34 -0.86 43.63 -9.26
C THR A 34 -0.61 42.76 -10.47
N GLY A 35 -0.41 43.38 -11.63
CA GLY A 35 0.07 42.70 -12.84
C GLY A 35 1.58 42.74 -12.88
N ILE A 36 2.22 41.58 -13.11
CA ILE A 36 3.67 41.48 -13.27
C ILE A 36 4.04 40.81 -14.58
N HIS A 37 4.92 41.45 -15.35
CA HIS A 37 5.58 40.82 -16.49
C HIS A 37 7.10 40.83 -16.28
N VAL A 38 7.72 39.68 -16.49
CA VAL A 38 9.18 39.53 -16.46
C VAL A 38 9.64 39.33 -17.88
N TYR A 39 10.52 40.20 -18.37
CA TYR A 39 11.16 40.07 -19.68
C TYR A 39 12.65 39.79 -19.51
N ALA A 40 13.30 39.24 -20.54
CA ALA A 40 14.66 38.70 -20.42
C ALA A 40 15.66 39.39 -21.35
N ALA A 41 15.78 40.73 -21.26
CA ALA A 41 16.65 41.50 -22.15
C ALA A 41 18.12 41.07 -22.00
N ARG A 42 18.63 40.97 -20.76
CA ARG A 42 20.02 40.55 -20.51
C ARG A 42 20.37 39.16 -21.02
N LEU A 43 19.40 38.23 -21.01
CA LEU A 43 19.62 36.88 -21.54
C LEU A 43 19.71 36.89 -23.07
N HIS A 44 18.96 37.77 -23.71
CA HIS A 44 19.03 37.98 -25.16
C HIS A 44 20.39 38.57 -25.57
N ASP A 45 20.85 39.60 -24.86
CA ASP A 45 22.15 40.25 -25.14
C ASP A 45 23.32 39.26 -24.98
N TYR A 46 23.26 38.38 -23.98
CA TYR A 46 24.25 37.33 -23.80
C TYR A 46 24.29 36.35 -24.97
N ARG A 47 23.12 35.95 -25.50
CA ARG A 47 23.05 35.05 -26.66
C ARG A 47 23.50 35.73 -27.95
N PHE A 48 23.17 37.00 -28.12
CA PHE A 48 23.68 37.79 -29.24
C PHE A 48 25.21 37.78 -29.27
N LYS A 49 25.86 38.07 -28.13
CA LYS A 49 27.33 38.01 -28.00
C LYS A 49 27.92 36.65 -28.34
N GLN A 50 27.26 35.57 -27.94
CA GLN A 50 27.70 34.21 -28.30
C GLN A 50 27.59 33.89 -29.79
N MET A 51 26.74 34.60 -30.54
CA MET A 51 26.52 34.37 -31.97
C MET A 51 27.42 35.22 -32.86
N GLU A 52 28.15 36.20 -32.32
CA GLU A 52 28.97 37.15 -33.09
C GLU A 52 29.98 36.44 -34.02
N TYR A 53 30.54 35.30 -33.60
CA TYR A 53 31.48 34.53 -34.42
C TYR A 53 30.86 33.93 -35.71
N THR A 54 29.52 33.80 -35.75
CA THR A 54 28.77 33.24 -36.89
C THR A 54 28.34 34.30 -37.90
N LEU A 55 28.56 35.58 -37.61
CA LEU A 55 28.22 36.66 -38.53
C LEU A 55 29.08 36.59 -39.81
N PRO A 56 28.63 37.14 -40.94
CA PRO A 56 29.48 37.34 -42.12
C PRO A 56 30.73 38.17 -41.80
N ASP A 57 31.84 37.95 -42.53
CA ASP A 57 33.14 38.58 -42.22
C ASP A 57 33.11 40.12 -42.25
N GLU A 58 32.22 40.71 -43.06
CA GLU A 58 31.99 42.17 -43.11
C GLU A 58 31.48 42.77 -41.79
N TYR A 59 30.92 41.94 -40.89
CA TYR A 59 30.41 42.35 -39.58
C TYR A 59 31.26 41.88 -38.41
N LYS A 60 32.41 41.23 -38.65
CA LYS A 60 33.33 40.76 -37.59
C LYS A 60 34.37 41.78 -37.17
N ASP A 61 34.40 42.94 -37.82
CA ASP A 61 35.22 44.06 -37.38
C ASP A 61 34.76 44.55 -35.99
N GLU A 62 35.68 44.74 -35.05
CA GLU A 62 35.33 45.06 -33.65
C GLU A 62 34.56 46.38 -33.54
N HIS A 63 34.85 47.38 -34.39
CA HIS A 63 34.11 48.64 -34.36
C HIS A 63 32.65 48.44 -34.80
N GLU A 64 32.41 47.60 -35.81
CA GLU A 64 31.06 47.28 -36.27
C GLU A 64 30.33 46.39 -35.25
N LEU A 65 31.01 45.42 -34.61
CA LEU A 65 30.44 44.62 -33.52
C LEU A 65 30.01 45.48 -32.34
N GLU A 66 30.85 46.42 -31.88
CA GLU A 66 30.48 47.35 -30.82
C GLU A 66 29.26 48.21 -31.19
N ARG A 67 29.21 48.69 -32.43
CA ARG A 67 28.07 49.45 -32.95
C ARG A 67 26.80 48.60 -32.95
N GLN A 68 26.88 47.37 -33.44
CA GLN A 68 25.76 46.43 -33.45
C GLN A 68 25.26 46.10 -32.05
N ARG A 69 26.17 45.81 -31.10
CA ARG A 69 25.82 45.59 -29.68
C ARG A 69 25.01 46.76 -29.13
N LYS A 70 25.50 48.00 -29.28
CA LYS A 70 24.81 49.21 -28.77
C LYS A 70 23.41 49.38 -29.38
N ILE A 71 23.30 49.22 -30.70
CA ILE A 71 22.02 49.35 -31.41
C ILE A 71 21.05 48.25 -30.96
N HIS A 72 21.50 47.00 -31.01
CA HIS A 72 20.72 45.83 -30.63
C HIS A 72 20.24 45.89 -29.18
N ASP A 73 21.13 46.16 -28.22
CA ASP A 73 20.80 46.26 -26.79
C ASP A 73 19.71 47.33 -26.57
N SER A 74 19.82 48.48 -27.25
CA SER A 74 18.83 49.56 -27.14
C SER A 74 17.47 49.19 -27.76
N LEU A 75 17.47 48.57 -28.95
CA LEU A 75 16.24 48.20 -29.67
C LEU A 75 15.51 47.05 -28.98
N ILE A 76 16.25 46.05 -28.51
CA ILE A 76 15.67 44.89 -27.81
C ILE A 76 15.16 45.29 -26.45
N ALA A 77 15.91 46.07 -25.66
CA ALA A 77 15.44 46.52 -24.36
C ALA A 77 14.16 47.37 -24.50
N MET A 78 14.13 48.33 -25.42
CA MET A 78 12.96 49.16 -25.67
C MET A 78 11.79 48.34 -26.22
N GLY A 79 12.04 47.44 -27.18
CA GLY A 79 11.03 46.57 -27.77
C GLY A 79 10.39 45.64 -26.74
N LEU A 80 11.21 44.96 -25.92
CA LEU A 80 10.73 44.08 -24.85
C LEU A 80 9.96 44.86 -23.79
N GLN A 81 10.38 46.07 -23.41
CA GLN A 81 9.63 46.92 -22.49
C GLN A 81 8.28 47.34 -23.06
N LEU A 82 8.21 47.74 -24.33
CA LEU A 82 6.94 48.09 -24.98
C LEU A 82 5.98 46.89 -25.05
N ILE A 83 6.49 45.70 -25.40
CA ILE A 83 5.70 44.47 -25.39
C ILE A 83 5.19 44.17 -23.97
N SER A 84 6.08 44.27 -22.97
CA SER A 84 5.75 44.03 -21.56
C SER A 84 4.63 44.96 -21.08
N ASP A 85 4.72 46.25 -21.40
CA ASP A 85 3.71 47.25 -21.03
C ASP A 85 2.38 46.96 -21.74
N SER A 86 2.43 46.56 -23.02
CA SER A 86 1.22 46.19 -23.78
C SER A 86 0.46 45.01 -23.16
N TYR A 87 1.17 44.02 -22.59
CA TYR A 87 0.55 42.89 -21.89
C TYR A 87 -0.11 43.32 -20.58
N LEU A 88 0.53 44.25 -19.85
CA LEU A 88 -0.01 44.80 -18.61
C LEU A 88 -1.21 45.72 -18.86
N ASP A 89 -1.25 46.42 -20.00
CA ASP A 89 -2.38 47.26 -20.39
C ASP A 89 -3.68 46.46 -20.60
N VAL A 90 -3.59 45.22 -21.08
CA VAL A 90 -4.76 44.31 -21.18
C VAL A 90 -5.37 44.11 -19.79
N MET A 91 -4.53 43.83 -18.79
CA MET A 91 -4.98 43.66 -17.42
C MET A 91 -5.47 44.97 -16.79
N ALA A 92 -4.77 46.07 -17.04
CA ALA A 92 -5.13 47.40 -16.52
C ALA A 92 -6.55 47.79 -16.94
N LYS A 93 -6.88 47.62 -18.23
CA LYS A 93 -8.21 47.93 -18.78
C LYS A 93 -9.31 47.07 -18.14
N ARG A 94 -9.05 45.78 -17.92
CA ARG A 94 -10.01 44.88 -17.27
C ARG A 94 -10.20 45.22 -15.80
N ALA A 95 -9.14 45.57 -15.09
CA ALA A 95 -9.20 46.03 -13.69
C ALA A 95 -9.95 47.37 -13.56
N GLU A 96 -9.69 48.33 -14.46
CA GLU A 96 -10.37 49.62 -14.52
C GLU A 96 -11.87 49.46 -14.81
N GLY A 97 -12.23 48.68 -15.84
CA GLY A 97 -13.62 48.32 -16.12
C GLY A 97 -14.31 47.58 -14.96
N ALA A 98 -13.51 46.99 -14.06
CA ALA A 98 -13.96 46.35 -12.84
C ALA A 98 -14.02 47.25 -11.61
N GLY A 99 -13.51 48.48 -11.68
CA GLY A 99 -13.40 49.41 -10.55
C GLY A 99 -12.36 48.97 -9.50
N LEU A 100 -11.36 48.19 -9.88
CA LEU A 100 -10.34 47.64 -8.98
C LEU A 100 -9.05 48.46 -9.03
N ALA A 101 -8.41 48.64 -7.87
CA ALA A 101 -7.07 49.23 -7.80
C ALA A 101 -6.05 48.32 -8.49
N PHE A 102 -5.27 48.87 -9.42
CA PHE A 102 -4.29 48.13 -10.21
C PHE A 102 -2.89 48.73 -10.11
N ALA A 103 -1.89 47.88 -9.86
CA ALA A 103 -0.47 48.21 -9.92
C ALA A 103 0.22 47.40 -11.01
N ARG A 104 1.09 48.06 -11.80
CA ARG A 104 1.89 47.42 -12.85
C ARG A 104 3.32 47.21 -12.39
N LYS A 105 3.90 46.05 -12.68
CA LYS A 105 5.32 45.71 -12.43
C LYS A 105 5.95 45.13 -13.68
N MET A 106 7.01 45.77 -14.17
CA MET A 106 7.86 45.25 -15.24
C MET A 106 9.27 45.06 -14.70
N VAL A 107 9.81 43.85 -14.84
CA VAL A 107 11.13 43.51 -14.28
C VAL A 107 11.96 42.74 -15.30
N ASP A 108 13.21 43.15 -15.48
CA ASP A 108 14.17 42.42 -16.31
C ASP A 108 14.80 41.25 -15.54
N GLY A 109 14.85 40.09 -16.15
CA GLY A 109 15.58 38.93 -15.63
C GLY A 109 15.04 37.59 -16.10
N LYS A 110 15.40 36.54 -15.37
CA LYS A 110 14.93 35.18 -15.65
C LYS A 110 13.53 35.00 -15.05
N HIS A 111 12.52 34.85 -15.89
CA HIS A 111 11.09 34.71 -15.56
C HIS A 111 10.78 34.13 -14.18
N TYR A 112 10.95 32.82 -13.98
CA TYR A 112 10.58 32.17 -12.71
C TYR A 112 11.37 32.71 -11.50
N LYS A 113 12.63 33.11 -11.68
CA LYS A 113 13.49 33.54 -10.57
C LYS A 113 12.99 34.87 -10.02
N VAL A 114 12.75 35.83 -10.91
CA VAL A 114 12.22 37.14 -10.55
C VAL A 114 10.81 37.03 -9.98
N LEU A 115 9.95 36.19 -10.57
CA LEU A 115 8.60 35.98 -10.03
C LEU A 115 8.63 35.38 -8.61
N VAL A 116 9.50 34.42 -8.34
CA VAL A 116 9.67 33.85 -7.00
C VAL A 116 10.19 34.92 -6.03
N GLU A 117 11.21 35.69 -6.41
CA GLU A 117 11.78 36.75 -5.58
C GLU A 117 10.76 37.84 -5.25
N ASP A 118 10.02 38.34 -6.24
CA ASP A 118 8.95 39.34 -6.03
C ASP A 118 7.82 38.78 -5.17
N CYS A 119 7.42 37.52 -5.40
CA CYS A 119 6.33 36.90 -4.66
C CYS A 119 6.66 36.69 -3.18
N LEU A 120 7.92 36.32 -2.86
CA LEU A 120 8.40 36.17 -1.50
C LEU A 120 8.63 37.51 -0.80
N ALA A 121 8.98 38.57 -1.54
CA ALA A 121 9.22 39.90 -0.98
C ALA A 121 7.93 40.73 -0.79
N ALA A 122 6.95 40.58 -1.67
CA ALA A 122 5.70 41.32 -1.62
C ALA A 122 4.67 40.67 -0.67
N ASP A 123 3.57 41.38 -0.39
CA ASP A 123 2.47 40.98 0.50
C ASP A 123 1.27 40.40 -0.27
N TYR A 124 1.51 39.64 -1.34
CA TYR A 124 0.42 38.95 -2.05
C TYR A 124 -0.23 37.88 -1.18
N ASP A 125 -1.57 37.85 -1.16
CA ASP A 125 -2.35 36.77 -0.53
C ASP A 125 -2.61 35.62 -1.50
N LEU A 126 -2.78 35.94 -2.79
CA LEU A 126 -3.07 34.98 -3.86
C LEU A 126 -2.26 35.32 -5.12
N VAL A 127 -1.72 34.30 -5.76
CA VAL A 127 -1.14 34.40 -7.11
C VAL A 127 -2.04 33.65 -8.08
N VAL A 128 -2.49 34.31 -9.16
CA VAL A 128 -3.28 33.67 -10.22
C VAL A 128 -2.43 33.63 -11.47
N MET A 129 -2.10 32.44 -11.97
CA MET A 129 -1.22 32.30 -13.13
C MET A 129 -1.68 31.19 -14.08
N GLY A 130 -1.37 31.35 -15.37
CA GLY A 130 -1.64 30.33 -16.37
C GLY A 130 -0.82 29.04 -16.15
N ALA A 131 -1.43 27.90 -16.45
CA ALA A 131 -0.73 26.61 -16.44
C ALA A 131 0.32 26.53 -17.56
N LEU A 132 0.03 27.13 -18.71
CA LEU A 132 0.89 27.18 -19.90
C LEU A 132 1.07 28.65 -20.31
N GLY A 133 2.19 28.94 -20.97
CA GLY A 133 2.49 30.26 -21.52
C GLY A 133 2.67 30.23 -23.04
N MET A 134 3.13 31.34 -23.63
CA MET A 134 3.27 31.49 -25.09
C MET A 134 4.14 30.41 -25.77
N GLY A 135 5.11 29.82 -25.06
CA GLY A 135 6.01 28.80 -25.59
C GLY A 135 5.48 27.37 -25.54
N ALA A 136 4.20 27.16 -25.25
CA ALA A 136 3.62 25.83 -25.14
C ALA A 136 3.57 25.11 -26.50
N VAL A 137 3.98 23.84 -26.50
CA VAL A 137 3.83 22.90 -27.63
C VAL A 137 2.74 21.87 -27.32
N LYS A 138 2.28 21.13 -28.34
CA LYS A 138 1.12 20.21 -28.28
C LYS A 138 1.09 19.27 -27.06
N ASP A 139 2.24 18.74 -26.64
CA ASP A 139 2.34 17.77 -25.53
C ASP A 139 2.70 18.42 -24.18
N SER A 140 2.66 19.75 -24.09
CA SER A 140 2.98 20.46 -22.85
C SER A 140 1.89 20.24 -21.81
N GLN A 141 2.26 19.63 -20.69
CA GLN A 141 1.34 19.44 -19.57
C GLN A 141 1.36 20.63 -18.60
N LEU A 142 2.53 21.22 -18.33
CA LEU A 142 2.68 22.35 -17.42
C LEU A 142 3.86 23.22 -17.90
N GLY A 143 3.71 24.54 -17.79
CA GLY A 143 4.71 25.51 -18.21
C GLY A 143 5.92 25.51 -17.28
N SER A 144 7.12 25.65 -17.85
CA SER A 144 8.37 25.62 -17.08
C SER A 144 8.49 26.72 -16.02
N VAL A 145 7.87 27.88 -16.27
CA VAL A 145 7.81 28.99 -15.29
C VAL A 145 6.88 28.62 -14.14
N THR A 146 5.66 28.19 -14.45
CA THR A 146 4.65 27.74 -13.48
C THR A 146 5.19 26.61 -12.61
N GLU A 147 5.77 25.58 -13.21
CA GLU A 147 6.34 24.42 -12.50
C GLU A 147 7.43 24.83 -11.49
N ARG A 148 8.37 25.67 -11.91
CA ARG A 148 9.46 26.12 -11.02
C ARG A 148 8.96 27.09 -9.94
N PHE A 149 7.94 27.88 -10.26
CA PHE A 149 7.33 28.83 -9.34
C PHE A 149 6.59 28.09 -8.22
N VAL A 150 5.66 27.20 -8.58
CA VAL A 150 4.85 26.46 -7.60
C VAL A 150 5.69 25.57 -6.71
N ARG A 151 6.90 25.14 -7.09
CA ARG A 151 7.79 24.38 -6.19
C ARG A 151 8.51 25.25 -5.14
N LYS A 152 8.57 26.57 -5.33
CA LYS A 152 9.39 27.48 -4.51
C LYS A 152 8.59 28.48 -3.68
N VAL A 153 7.32 28.68 -4.01
CA VAL A 153 6.47 29.70 -3.39
C VAL A 153 5.40 29.04 -2.54
N SER A 154 5.37 29.36 -1.25
CA SER A 154 4.38 28.86 -0.28
C SER A 154 3.14 29.74 -0.15
N LYS A 155 2.90 30.66 -1.09
CA LYS A 155 1.67 31.45 -1.14
C LYS A 155 0.58 30.72 -1.89
N ASP A 156 -0.67 31.03 -1.56
CA ASP A 156 -1.81 30.45 -2.26
C ASP A 156 -1.71 30.78 -3.74
N THR A 157 -1.78 29.75 -4.58
CA THR A 157 -1.53 29.88 -6.02
C THR A 157 -2.62 29.17 -6.80
N LEU A 158 -3.44 29.95 -7.52
CA LEU A 158 -4.42 29.45 -8.48
C LEU A 158 -3.75 29.28 -9.84
N VAL A 159 -3.62 28.02 -10.27
CA VAL A 159 -3.12 27.65 -11.58
C VAL A 159 -4.29 27.43 -12.52
N VAL A 160 -4.37 28.29 -13.54
CA VAL A 160 -5.45 28.30 -14.53
C VAL A 160 -5.14 27.31 -15.64
N ARG A 161 -5.92 26.24 -15.68
CA ARG A 161 -5.73 25.06 -16.53
C ARG A 161 -6.70 24.99 -17.70
N ASN A 162 -7.75 25.80 -17.66
CA ASN A 162 -8.73 25.88 -18.71
C ASN A 162 -8.74 27.30 -19.28
N ALA A 163 -8.48 27.44 -20.58
CA ALA A 163 -8.52 28.73 -21.26
C ALA A 163 -9.91 29.06 -21.84
N ASP A 164 -10.80 28.07 -21.93
CA ASP A 164 -12.14 28.20 -22.49
C ASP A 164 -13.15 28.66 -21.40
N PRO A 165 -13.69 29.89 -21.50
CA PRO A 165 -14.65 30.42 -20.53
C PRO A 165 -15.94 29.61 -20.42
N LEU A 166 -16.37 28.93 -21.50
CA LEU A 166 -17.61 28.14 -21.48
C LEU A 166 -17.48 26.91 -20.58
N ARG A 167 -16.32 26.26 -20.62
CA ARG A 167 -16.00 25.13 -19.73
C ARG A 167 -15.84 25.54 -18.27
N ASP A 168 -15.52 26.81 -18.02
CA ASP A 168 -15.44 27.38 -16.67
C ASP A 168 -16.79 27.86 -16.12
N ALA A 169 -17.86 27.84 -16.91
CA ALA A 169 -19.17 28.37 -16.51
C ALA A 169 -19.87 27.48 -15.46
N GLU A 170 -19.61 26.18 -15.49
CA GLU A 170 -20.25 25.17 -14.64
C GLU A 170 -19.22 24.45 -13.77
N GLY A 171 -19.66 23.54 -12.89
CA GLY A 171 -18.79 22.73 -12.05
C GLY A 171 -18.62 23.25 -10.61
N ALA A 172 -18.50 22.29 -9.69
CA ALA A 172 -18.33 22.53 -8.26
C ALA A 172 -16.90 22.93 -7.91
N ILE A 173 -16.73 23.53 -6.73
CA ILE A 173 -15.44 23.65 -6.05
C ILE A 173 -15.22 22.36 -5.28
N VAL A 174 -14.07 21.72 -5.49
CA VAL A 174 -13.71 20.47 -4.84
C VAL A 174 -12.47 20.68 -3.99
N VAL A 175 -12.44 20.12 -2.79
CA VAL A 175 -11.32 20.21 -1.85
C VAL A 175 -10.81 18.82 -1.54
N GLY A 176 -9.50 18.60 -1.70
CA GLY A 176 -8.85 17.38 -1.21
C GLY A 176 -8.61 17.46 0.30
N LEU A 177 -9.20 16.55 1.06
CA LEU A 177 -9.06 16.43 2.51
C LEU A 177 -8.31 15.15 2.90
N ASP A 178 -7.13 15.34 3.49
CA ASP A 178 -6.28 14.27 4.02
C ASP A 178 -6.03 14.40 5.53
N GLY A 179 -6.66 15.39 6.17
CA GLY A 179 -6.49 15.67 7.59
C GLY A 179 -5.30 16.54 7.96
N SER A 180 -4.44 16.89 7.01
CA SER A 180 -3.34 17.82 7.25
C SER A 180 -3.84 19.26 7.49
N PRO A 181 -3.05 20.11 8.19
CA PRO A 181 -3.41 21.51 8.37
C PRO A 181 -3.54 22.28 7.05
N GLN A 182 -2.85 21.85 6.00
CA GLN A 182 -2.97 22.48 4.67
C GLN A 182 -4.28 22.10 3.99
N SER A 183 -4.73 20.85 4.08
CA SER A 183 -6.02 20.47 3.49
C SER A 183 -7.20 21.16 4.19
N PHE A 184 -7.15 21.33 5.51
CA PHE A 184 -8.14 22.13 6.24
C PHE A 184 -8.07 23.63 5.92
N HIS A 185 -6.89 24.18 5.65
CA HIS A 185 -6.80 25.55 5.12
C HIS A 185 -7.45 25.64 3.73
N GLY A 186 -7.22 24.65 2.88
CA GLY A 186 -7.87 24.50 1.58
C GLY A 186 -9.38 24.45 1.69
N LEU A 187 -9.93 23.76 2.70
CA LEU A 187 -11.36 23.76 2.97
C LEU A 187 -11.89 25.15 3.34
N LYS A 188 -11.17 25.90 4.19
CA LYS A 188 -11.55 27.27 4.55
C LYS A 188 -11.61 28.18 3.32
N LEU A 189 -10.63 28.05 2.41
CA LEU A 189 -10.63 28.73 1.12
C LEU A 189 -11.82 28.28 0.26
N GLY A 190 -12.12 26.98 0.23
CA GLY A 190 -13.26 26.42 -0.49
C GLY A 190 -14.60 26.94 0.00
N ILE A 191 -14.82 26.98 1.32
CA ILE A 191 -16.02 27.57 1.95
C ILE A 191 -16.15 29.04 1.58
N PHE A 192 -15.05 29.80 1.68
CA PHE A 192 -15.03 31.20 1.29
C PHE A 192 -15.40 31.40 -0.18
N LEU A 193 -14.77 30.64 -1.10
CA LEU A 193 -15.03 30.73 -2.53
C LEU A 193 -16.44 30.26 -2.91
N ALA A 194 -16.97 29.23 -2.25
CA ALA A 194 -18.32 28.74 -2.46
C ALA A 194 -19.36 29.82 -2.15
N LYS A 195 -19.21 30.53 -1.02
CA LYS A 195 -20.07 31.67 -0.66
C LYS A 195 -19.91 32.83 -1.64
N ALA A 196 -18.66 33.16 -1.95
CA ALA A 196 -18.30 34.31 -2.78
C ALA A 196 -18.82 34.17 -4.22
N LEU A 197 -18.73 32.97 -4.78
CA LEU A 197 -19.05 32.68 -6.19
C LEU A 197 -20.40 31.98 -6.37
N GLY A 198 -21.09 31.61 -5.27
CA GLY A 198 -22.35 30.87 -5.32
C GLY A 198 -22.22 29.46 -5.93
N ARG A 199 -21.07 28.81 -5.77
CA ARG A 199 -20.78 27.48 -6.35
C ARG A 199 -20.94 26.37 -5.32
N PRO A 200 -21.41 25.17 -5.73
CA PRO A 200 -21.43 24.00 -4.85
C PRO A 200 -20.03 23.65 -4.33
N LEU A 201 -19.95 23.16 -3.10
CA LEU A 201 -18.72 22.74 -2.46
C LEU A 201 -18.76 21.23 -2.17
N GLN A 202 -17.68 20.54 -2.53
CA GLN A 202 -17.51 19.12 -2.25
C GLN A 202 -16.11 18.86 -1.66
N ALA A 203 -16.03 18.00 -0.66
CA ALA A 203 -14.77 17.49 -0.13
C ALA A 203 -14.56 16.04 -0.56
N ILE A 204 -13.35 15.74 -1.02
CA ILE A 204 -12.94 14.38 -1.38
C ILE A 204 -11.76 13.94 -0.53
N ALA A 205 -11.80 12.72 -0.04
CA ALA A 205 -10.71 12.07 0.67
C ALA A 205 -10.37 10.76 -0.04
N VAL A 206 -9.08 10.46 -0.18
CA VAL A 206 -8.63 9.21 -0.80
C VAL A 206 -7.65 8.50 0.12
N TYR A 207 -7.91 7.23 0.40
CA TYR A 207 -7.00 6.34 1.12
C TYR A 207 -6.53 5.23 0.19
N ASP A 208 -5.26 4.82 0.31
CA ASP A 208 -4.63 3.81 -0.55
C ASP A 208 -4.49 2.48 0.20
N PRO A 209 -5.46 1.54 0.06
CA PRO A 209 -5.33 0.21 0.64
C PRO A 209 -4.29 -0.64 -0.11
N TYR A 210 -3.91 -0.26 -1.34
CA TYR A 210 -3.22 -1.16 -2.26
C TYR A 210 -1.70 -1.16 -2.19
N LEU A 211 -1.11 -0.14 -1.56
CA LEU A 211 0.35 -0.04 -1.41
C LEU A 211 0.94 -1.28 -0.73
N HIS A 212 0.27 -1.78 0.31
CA HIS A 212 0.73 -2.92 1.07
C HIS A 212 0.67 -4.21 0.24
N TYR A 213 -0.41 -4.46 -0.53
CA TYR A 213 -0.49 -5.63 -1.42
C TYR A 213 0.61 -5.62 -2.48
N ALA A 214 0.88 -4.47 -3.10
CA ALA A 214 1.93 -4.37 -4.12
C ALA A 214 3.32 -4.69 -3.54
N MET A 215 3.62 -4.15 -2.35
CA MET A 215 4.86 -4.43 -1.64
C MET A 215 4.97 -5.91 -1.24
N PHE A 216 3.92 -6.50 -0.66
CA PHE A 216 3.93 -7.90 -0.25
C PHE A 216 4.10 -8.84 -1.43
N ASN A 217 3.37 -8.62 -2.53
CA ASN A 217 3.49 -9.42 -3.74
C ASN A 217 4.90 -9.35 -4.34
N GLY A 218 5.56 -8.19 -4.27
CA GLY A 218 6.95 -8.04 -4.69
C GLY A 218 7.94 -8.81 -3.81
N ILE A 219 7.71 -8.83 -2.49
CA ILE A 219 8.59 -9.50 -1.51
C ILE A 219 8.43 -11.02 -1.55
N VAL A 220 7.21 -11.54 -1.76
CA VAL A 220 6.94 -12.99 -1.85
C VAL A 220 7.81 -13.68 -2.91
N GLY A 221 8.13 -13.00 -4.01
CA GLY A 221 8.98 -13.53 -5.07
C GLY A 221 10.49 -13.52 -4.77
N VAL A 222 10.93 -12.79 -3.74
CA VAL A 222 12.36 -12.57 -3.44
C VAL A 222 12.80 -13.28 -2.15
N LEU A 223 11.86 -13.58 -1.24
CA LEU A 223 12.19 -14.25 0.02
C LEU A 223 12.53 -15.73 -0.18
N ASN A 224 13.60 -16.17 0.49
CA ASN A 224 13.88 -17.59 0.65
C ASN A 224 12.81 -18.28 1.51
N GLU A 225 12.72 -19.61 1.43
CA GLU A 225 11.66 -20.38 2.13
C GLU A 225 11.65 -20.18 3.65
N LYS A 226 12.81 -19.91 4.27
CA LYS A 226 12.92 -19.63 5.71
C LYS A 226 12.29 -18.28 6.05
N ALA A 227 12.62 -17.23 5.31
CA ALA A 227 12.08 -15.89 5.50
C ALA A 227 10.58 -15.83 5.17
N SER A 228 10.13 -16.55 4.14
CA SER A 228 8.72 -16.62 3.76
C SER A 228 7.82 -17.25 4.84
N LYS A 229 8.32 -18.31 5.51
CA LYS A 229 7.62 -18.94 6.67
C LYS A 229 7.59 -18.06 7.91
N ILE A 230 8.61 -17.23 8.13
CA ILE A 230 8.65 -16.26 9.24
C ILE A 230 7.65 -15.12 9.00
N PHE A 231 7.50 -14.69 7.75
CA PHE A 231 6.70 -13.51 7.39
C PHE A 231 5.18 -13.76 7.40
N ARG A 232 4.73 -15.03 7.40
CA ARG A 232 3.31 -15.47 7.51
C ARG A 232 2.34 -14.66 6.62
N PHE A 233 2.61 -14.60 5.31
CA PHE A 233 1.90 -13.74 4.36
C PHE A 233 0.38 -13.84 4.37
N LYS A 234 -0.22 -15.03 4.49
CA LYS A 234 -1.69 -15.17 4.49
C LYS A 234 -2.34 -14.47 5.69
N GLU A 235 -1.68 -14.50 6.84
CA GLU A 235 -2.17 -13.87 8.06
C GLU A 235 -1.96 -12.36 7.99
N GLN A 236 -0.85 -11.90 7.38
CA GLN A 236 -0.65 -10.48 7.10
C GLN A 236 -1.65 -9.94 6.07
N GLU A 237 -1.88 -10.65 4.97
CA GLU A 237 -2.83 -10.25 3.92
C GLU A 237 -4.23 -10.09 4.50
N GLN A 238 -4.71 -11.07 5.29
CA GLN A 238 -5.99 -10.98 5.98
C GLN A 238 -6.07 -9.81 6.98
N LEU A 239 -4.97 -9.53 7.70
CA LEU A 239 -4.89 -8.40 8.63
C LEU A 239 -4.98 -7.04 7.91
N HIS A 240 -4.39 -6.91 6.72
CA HIS A 240 -4.46 -5.68 5.94
C HIS A 240 -5.85 -5.47 5.34
N GLU A 241 -6.44 -6.51 4.75
CA GLU A 241 -7.79 -6.47 4.14
C GLU A 241 -8.89 -6.16 5.17
N GLU A 242 -8.93 -6.87 6.29
CA GLU A 242 -10.06 -6.74 7.23
C GLU A 242 -9.93 -5.51 8.14
N ILE A 243 -8.70 -5.09 8.47
CA ILE A 243 -8.48 -4.16 9.59
C ILE A 243 -7.83 -2.85 9.16
N ILE A 244 -6.74 -2.90 8.40
CA ILE A 244 -6.01 -1.68 8.04
C ILE A 244 -6.83 -0.85 7.05
N ASP A 245 -7.40 -1.48 6.02
CA ASP A 245 -8.21 -0.79 5.02
C ASP A 245 -9.46 -0.16 5.64
N THR A 246 -10.14 -0.90 6.52
CA THR A 246 -11.31 -0.42 7.28
C THR A 246 -10.94 0.72 8.25
N GLY A 247 -9.81 0.59 8.95
CA GLY A 247 -9.31 1.60 9.89
C GLY A 247 -8.93 2.91 9.19
N LEU A 248 -8.21 2.83 8.07
CA LEU A 248 -7.87 3.99 7.24
C LEU A 248 -9.13 4.66 6.70
N ALA A 249 -10.09 3.90 6.18
CA ALA A 249 -11.36 4.44 5.72
C ALA A 249 -12.07 5.27 6.81
N LYS A 250 -12.13 4.76 8.05
CA LYS A 250 -12.72 5.48 9.19
C LYS A 250 -11.99 6.78 9.52
N ILE A 251 -10.65 6.80 9.47
CA ILE A 251 -9.85 8.00 9.74
C ILE A 251 -10.14 9.09 8.70
N TYR A 252 -10.09 8.75 7.41
CA TYR A 252 -10.38 9.69 6.34
C TYR A 252 -11.84 10.14 6.33
N GLN A 253 -12.78 9.25 6.67
CA GLN A 253 -14.18 9.62 6.89
C GLN A 253 -14.32 10.64 8.02
N SER A 254 -13.62 10.46 9.14
CA SER A 254 -13.61 11.42 10.26
C SER A 254 -13.12 12.81 9.81
N HIS A 255 -12.06 12.88 8.99
CA HIS A 255 -11.60 14.15 8.42
C HIS A 255 -12.68 14.86 7.58
N LEU A 256 -13.40 14.11 6.75
CA LEU A 256 -14.51 14.64 5.95
C LEU A 256 -15.66 15.15 6.84
N GLU A 257 -16.02 14.41 7.90
CA GLU A 257 -17.07 14.82 8.84
C GLU A 257 -16.71 16.10 9.60
N ILE A 258 -15.46 16.27 10.01
CA ILE A 258 -14.98 17.53 10.59
C ILE A 258 -15.11 18.66 9.58
N GLY A 259 -14.72 18.40 8.33
CA GLY A 259 -14.87 19.39 7.26
C GLY A 259 -16.33 19.81 7.07
N ARG A 260 -17.27 18.85 7.13
CA ARG A 260 -18.71 19.13 7.03
C ARG A 260 -19.21 19.99 8.18
N LYS A 261 -18.78 19.70 9.42
CA LYS A 261 -19.12 20.54 10.59
C LYS A 261 -18.60 21.97 10.43
N LEU A 262 -17.35 22.15 9.99
CA LEU A 262 -16.76 23.47 9.75
C LEU A 262 -17.52 24.24 8.65
N ALA A 263 -17.89 23.58 7.56
CA ALA A 263 -18.70 24.20 6.51
C ALA A 263 -20.09 24.61 7.00
N ALA A 264 -20.72 23.77 7.84
CA ALA A 264 -22.04 24.03 8.41
C ALA A 264 -22.03 25.21 9.41
N GLU A 265 -20.96 25.38 10.21
CA GLU A 265 -20.77 26.57 11.06
C GLU A 265 -20.76 27.87 10.24
N ASP A 266 -20.27 27.77 9.01
CA ASP A 266 -20.26 28.84 8.03
C ASP A 266 -21.56 28.90 7.18
N GLY A 267 -22.52 28.02 7.37
CA GLY A 267 -23.76 27.99 6.59
C GLY A 267 -23.59 27.54 5.13
N VAL A 268 -22.56 26.74 4.84
CA VAL A 268 -22.32 26.12 3.53
C VAL A 268 -22.56 24.62 3.61
N ASP A 269 -23.37 24.09 2.70
CA ASP A 269 -23.53 22.64 2.57
C ASP A 269 -22.28 22.03 1.90
N LEU A 270 -21.78 20.94 2.50
CA LEU A 270 -20.58 20.25 2.03
C LEU A 270 -20.92 18.79 1.71
N ALA A 271 -20.97 18.50 0.40
CA ALA A 271 -20.97 17.12 -0.06
C ALA A 271 -19.60 16.48 0.26
N ILE A 272 -19.58 15.26 0.78
CA ILE A 272 -18.33 14.55 1.06
C ILE A 272 -18.27 13.25 0.27
N THR A 273 -17.08 12.84 -0.14
CA THR A 273 -16.86 11.59 -0.87
C THR A 273 -15.55 10.95 -0.44
N LEU A 274 -15.64 9.71 0.02
CA LEU A 274 -14.48 8.88 0.33
C LEU A 274 -14.20 7.94 -0.84
N LEU A 275 -12.96 7.90 -1.31
CA LEU A 275 -12.51 7.03 -2.39
C LEU A 275 -11.40 6.11 -1.89
N ASP A 276 -11.40 4.87 -2.36
CA ASP A 276 -10.31 3.92 -2.17
C ASP A 276 -9.38 3.90 -3.39
N GLY A 277 -8.07 3.78 -3.15
CA GLY A 277 -7.06 3.54 -4.16
C GLY A 277 -5.98 4.61 -4.25
N LYS A 278 -5.23 4.64 -5.36
CA LYS A 278 -4.12 5.58 -5.49
C LYS A 278 -4.65 7.02 -5.59
N CYS A 279 -4.25 7.86 -4.65
CA CYS A 279 -4.79 9.22 -4.47
C CYS A 279 -4.87 10.04 -5.77
N PHE A 280 -3.75 10.29 -6.46
CA PHE A 280 -3.77 11.11 -7.67
C PHE A 280 -4.62 10.49 -8.80
N GLU A 281 -4.66 9.16 -8.92
CA GLU A 281 -5.40 8.46 -9.97
C GLU A 281 -6.91 8.55 -9.74
N LYS A 282 -7.35 8.33 -8.50
CA LYS A 282 -8.77 8.38 -8.12
C LYS A 282 -9.31 9.80 -8.20
N ILE A 283 -8.54 10.79 -7.75
CA ILE A 283 -8.90 12.21 -7.90
C ILE A 283 -8.95 12.61 -9.39
N LEU A 284 -8.00 12.16 -10.21
CA LEU A 284 -8.01 12.43 -11.65
C LEU A 284 -9.23 11.80 -12.35
N THR A 285 -9.56 10.55 -11.99
CA THR A 285 -10.73 9.84 -12.52
C THR A 285 -12.02 10.56 -12.12
N PHE A 286 -12.12 10.95 -10.85
CA PHE A 286 -13.21 11.77 -10.34
C PHE A 286 -13.34 13.09 -11.11
N ALA A 287 -12.25 13.85 -11.27
CA ALA A 287 -12.27 15.14 -11.96
C ALA A 287 -12.65 15.03 -13.45
N ARG A 288 -12.28 13.94 -14.13
CA ARG A 288 -12.70 13.69 -15.51
C ARG A 288 -14.20 13.39 -15.62
N LYS A 289 -14.79 12.77 -14.60
CA LYS A 289 -16.21 12.42 -14.57
C LYS A 289 -17.09 13.59 -14.15
N GLU A 290 -16.75 14.22 -13.03
CA GLU A 290 -17.57 15.27 -12.41
C GLU A 290 -17.25 16.67 -12.95
N GLN A 291 -16.14 16.84 -13.68
CA GLN A 291 -15.71 18.10 -14.30
C GLN A 291 -15.80 19.29 -13.33
N PRO A 292 -15.09 19.24 -12.18
CA PRO A 292 -15.11 20.33 -11.22
C PRO A 292 -14.51 21.59 -11.83
N TRP A 293 -15.00 22.75 -11.41
CA TRP A 293 -14.45 24.04 -11.84
C TRP A 293 -13.05 24.28 -11.26
N LEU A 294 -12.89 23.92 -9.99
CA LEU A 294 -11.67 24.12 -9.22
C LEU A 294 -11.43 22.94 -8.29
N LEU A 295 -10.19 22.46 -8.25
CA LEU A 295 -9.71 21.55 -7.22
C LEU A 295 -8.70 22.27 -6.32
N ILE A 296 -9.00 22.30 -5.01
CA ILE A 296 -8.15 22.89 -3.98
C ILE A 296 -7.35 21.79 -3.29
N LEU A 297 -6.03 21.95 -3.25
CA LEU A 297 -5.08 20.97 -2.70
C LEU A 297 -4.05 21.64 -1.80
N GLY A 298 -3.65 20.94 -0.74
CA GLY A 298 -2.41 21.24 -0.02
C GLY A 298 -1.19 21.08 -0.95
N ARG A 299 -0.17 21.90 -0.73
CA ARG A 299 1.13 21.72 -1.40
C ARG A 299 1.78 20.41 -0.99
N ILE A 300 1.63 20.06 0.27
CA ILE A 300 2.08 18.81 0.88
C ILE A 300 0.93 18.20 1.69
N GLY A 301 1.01 16.89 1.93
CA GLY A 301 0.00 16.14 2.67
C GLY A 301 0.43 15.79 4.10
N VAL A 302 -0.41 15.01 4.77
CA VAL A 302 -0.26 14.62 6.19
C VAL A 302 1.03 13.86 6.51
N HIS A 303 1.64 13.19 5.53
CA HIS A 303 2.88 12.42 5.69
C HIS A 303 4.15 13.20 5.37
N ALA A 304 4.06 14.49 5.06
CA ALA A 304 5.22 15.30 4.74
C ALA A 304 6.04 15.65 5.98
N ASP A 305 7.35 15.80 5.79
CA ASP A 305 8.24 16.32 6.83
C ASP A 305 7.83 17.76 7.19
N PRO A 306 7.89 18.18 8.47
CA PRO A 306 7.59 19.55 8.88
C PRO A 306 8.36 20.64 8.11
N ASN A 307 9.57 20.32 7.65
CA ASN A 307 10.46 21.21 6.91
C ASN A 307 10.41 20.99 5.38
N GLU A 308 9.50 20.14 4.88
CA GLU A 308 9.35 19.93 3.44
C GLU A 308 8.89 21.23 2.76
N VAL A 309 9.64 21.62 1.73
CA VAL A 309 9.40 22.85 0.96
C VAL A 309 8.98 22.56 -0.47
N ASP A 310 9.25 21.36 -0.97
CA ASP A 310 8.87 20.95 -2.31
C ASP A 310 7.39 20.51 -2.37
N LEU A 311 6.90 20.27 -3.58
CA LEU A 311 5.54 19.84 -3.83
C LEU A 311 5.38 18.33 -3.56
N GLY A 312 4.32 17.95 -2.86
CA GLY A 312 3.96 16.55 -2.66
C GLY A 312 3.67 15.85 -3.98
N SER A 313 4.02 14.56 -4.07
CA SER A 313 3.90 13.77 -5.31
C SER A 313 2.47 13.69 -5.85
N ASN A 314 1.46 13.58 -4.99
CA ASN A 314 0.05 13.59 -5.41
C ASN A 314 -0.33 14.95 -6.01
N THR A 315 0.03 16.03 -5.33
CA THR A 315 -0.25 17.40 -5.78
C THR A 315 0.45 17.71 -7.10
N GLU A 316 1.69 17.26 -7.29
CA GLU A 316 2.41 17.43 -8.56
C GLU A 316 1.73 16.70 -9.73
N ASN A 317 1.41 15.41 -9.55
CA ASN A 317 0.76 14.62 -10.61
C ASN A 317 -0.59 15.22 -10.98
N LEU A 318 -1.37 15.63 -9.98
CA LEU A 318 -2.65 16.28 -10.17
C LEU A 318 -2.50 17.61 -10.92
N LEU A 319 -1.55 18.46 -10.53
CA LEU A 319 -1.29 19.73 -11.20
C LEU A 319 -0.96 19.55 -12.70
N ARG A 320 -0.25 18.49 -13.06
CA ARG A 320 0.11 18.20 -14.46
C ARG A 320 -1.06 17.61 -15.27
N LEU A 321 -1.87 16.76 -14.66
CA LEU A 321 -2.81 15.89 -15.38
C LEU A 321 -4.28 16.34 -15.33
N LEU A 322 -4.66 17.18 -14.37
CA LEU A 322 -6.07 17.56 -14.17
C LEU A 322 -6.63 18.43 -15.30
N PRO A 323 -7.89 18.22 -15.73
CA PRO A 323 -8.51 19.04 -16.75
C PRO A 323 -9.06 20.39 -16.23
N CYS A 324 -9.15 20.56 -14.91
CA CYS A 324 -9.73 21.72 -14.24
C CYS A 324 -8.67 22.61 -13.57
N ASN A 325 -9.06 23.81 -13.16
CA ASN A 325 -8.19 24.74 -12.43
C ASN A 325 -7.76 24.14 -11.09
N VAL A 326 -6.55 24.49 -10.63
CA VAL A 326 -5.98 23.95 -9.38
C VAL A 326 -5.55 25.08 -8.48
N LEU A 327 -6.07 25.13 -7.25
CA LEU A 327 -5.62 26.06 -6.21
C LEU A 327 -4.73 25.31 -5.22
N LEU A 328 -3.46 25.69 -5.17
CA LEU A 328 -2.50 25.21 -4.19
C LEU A 328 -2.53 26.13 -2.97
N THR A 329 -2.87 25.59 -1.80
CA THR A 329 -2.82 26.34 -0.55
C THR A 329 -1.47 26.18 0.14
N GLY A 330 -0.89 27.28 0.59
CA GLY A 330 0.28 27.27 1.47
C GLY A 330 0.00 27.70 2.91
N GLY A 331 -1.23 28.10 3.21
CA GLY A 331 -1.68 28.31 4.58
C GLY A 331 -1.84 27.02 5.37
N LYS A 332 -1.87 27.15 6.70
CA LYS A 332 -2.21 26.07 7.65
C LYS A 332 -3.44 26.49 8.45
N PHE A 333 -4.33 25.55 8.71
CA PHE A 333 -5.46 25.74 9.60
C PHE A 333 -5.65 24.48 10.43
N TYR A 334 -5.76 24.65 11.74
CA TYR A 334 -6.00 23.56 12.68
C TYR A 334 -7.45 23.70 13.15
N PRO A 335 -8.32 22.71 12.90
CA PRO A 335 -9.69 22.74 13.40
C PRO A 335 -9.73 22.99 14.92
N PRO A 336 -10.64 23.84 15.44
CA PRO A 336 -10.70 24.14 16.86
C PRO A 336 -10.86 22.92 17.75
N LEU A 337 -11.55 21.87 17.25
CA LEU A 337 -11.66 20.57 17.91
C LEU A 337 -10.30 19.92 18.16
N ASP A 338 -9.38 19.98 17.18
CA ASP A 338 -8.06 19.36 17.29
C ASP A 338 -7.15 20.14 18.25
N VAL A 339 -7.18 21.48 18.19
CA VAL A 339 -6.38 22.35 19.07
C VAL A 339 -6.83 22.27 20.52
N ARG A 340 -8.16 22.32 20.75
CA ARG A 340 -8.73 22.13 22.09
C ARG A 340 -8.44 20.74 22.64
N ALA A 341 -8.38 19.72 21.78
CA ALA A 341 -8.00 18.38 22.22
C ALA A 341 -6.60 18.37 22.81
N GLU A 342 -5.61 18.91 22.08
CA GLU A 342 -4.22 18.93 22.56
C GLU A 342 -4.03 19.75 23.84
N GLU A 343 -4.77 20.85 24.01
CA GLU A 343 -4.64 21.74 25.18
C GLU A 343 -5.36 21.23 26.44
N ILE A 344 -6.48 20.52 26.27
CA ILE A 344 -7.37 20.15 27.39
C ILE A 344 -7.16 18.69 27.79
N ILE A 345 -6.64 17.84 26.90
CA ILE A 345 -6.51 16.39 27.14
C ILE A 345 -5.09 16.06 27.57
N ALA A 346 -4.95 15.66 28.83
CA ALA A 346 -3.68 15.17 29.37
C ALA A 346 -3.44 13.71 28.93
N TRP A 347 -2.19 13.31 28.75
CA TRP A 347 -1.81 11.92 28.52
C TRP A 347 -1.20 11.36 29.80
N THR A 348 -1.50 10.10 30.13
CA THR A 348 -0.73 9.41 31.17
C THR A 348 0.66 9.06 30.65
N GLU A 349 1.65 8.96 31.54
CA GLU A 349 3.03 8.58 31.16
C GLU A 349 3.07 7.23 30.41
N GLU A 350 2.22 6.29 30.82
CA GLU A 350 2.10 4.97 30.19
C GLU A 350 1.55 5.05 28.75
N ALA A 351 0.59 5.95 28.51
CA ALA A 351 0.02 6.20 27.19
C ALA A 351 1.01 6.93 26.27
N GLU A 352 1.76 7.90 26.80
CA GLU A 352 2.88 8.57 26.12
C GLU A 352 3.96 7.56 25.72
N ALA A 353 4.39 6.70 26.66
CA ALA A 353 5.38 5.66 26.39
C ALA A 353 4.91 4.65 25.31
N ARG A 354 3.61 4.39 25.24
CA ARG A 354 3.01 3.55 24.19
C ARG A 354 3.01 4.27 22.84
N MET A 355 2.74 5.57 22.83
CA MET A 355 2.80 6.40 21.63
C MET A 355 4.23 6.52 21.07
N GLU A 356 5.26 6.48 21.92
CA GLU A 356 6.66 6.50 21.48
C GLU A 356 7.06 5.25 20.68
N ARG A 357 6.36 4.12 20.88
CA ARG A 357 6.59 2.88 20.14
C ARG A 357 5.91 2.88 18.76
N VAL A 358 5.05 3.85 18.48
CA VAL A 358 4.34 3.96 17.21
C VAL A 358 5.32 4.46 16.13
N PRO A 359 5.37 3.83 14.94
CA PRO A 359 6.27 4.26 13.87
C PRO A 359 6.13 5.75 13.52
N PRO A 360 7.23 6.48 13.29
CA PRO A 360 7.20 7.93 13.07
C PRO A 360 6.24 8.36 11.95
N GLN A 361 6.08 7.54 10.90
CA GLN A 361 5.25 7.87 9.73
C GLN A 361 3.74 7.96 10.06
N VAL A 362 3.27 7.28 11.11
CA VAL A 362 1.85 7.22 11.49
C VAL A 362 1.57 7.81 12.88
N LYS A 363 2.61 8.12 13.66
CA LYS A 363 2.51 8.65 15.02
C LYS A 363 1.65 9.92 15.11
N GLY A 364 1.81 10.87 14.17
CA GLY A 364 1.02 12.09 14.13
C GLY A 364 -0.48 11.85 13.85
N VAL A 365 -0.78 10.93 12.93
CA VAL A 365 -2.16 10.54 12.60
C VAL A 365 -2.80 9.82 13.78
N ALA A 366 -2.09 8.87 14.39
CA ALA A 366 -2.57 8.12 15.55
C ALA A 366 -2.86 9.02 16.75
N ARG A 367 -1.97 9.98 17.05
CA ARG A 367 -2.16 10.94 18.14
C ARG A 367 -3.40 11.81 17.91
N THR A 368 -3.57 12.34 16.70
CA THR A 368 -4.74 13.14 16.31
C THR A 368 -6.03 12.33 16.40
N ALA A 369 -6.02 11.08 15.92
CA ALA A 369 -7.18 10.19 15.98
C ALA A 369 -7.59 9.86 17.43
N LEU A 370 -6.62 9.60 18.31
CA LEU A 370 -6.87 9.34 19.73
C LEU A 370 -7.40 10.56 20.47
N LEU A 371 -6.86 11.75 20.18
CA LEU A 371 -7.33 13.02 20.72
C LEU A 371 -8.79 13.29 20.33
N ARG A 372 -9.14 13.06 19.06
CA ARG A 372 -10.52 13.20 18.58
C ARG A 372 -11.45 12.19 19.22
N TYR A 373 -11.04 10.93 19.31
CA TYR A 373 -11.82 9.90 19.98
C TYR A 373 -12.09 10.26 21.43
N ALA A 374 -11.06 10.72 22.15
CA ALA A 374 -11.19 11.15 23.53
C ALA A 374 -12.21 12.28 23.68
N ILE A 375 -12.21 13.29 22.79
CA ILE A 375 -13.26 14.33 22.79
C ILE A 375 -14.65 13.74 22.55
N GLU A 376 -14.80 12.92 21.51
CA GLU A 376 -16.10 12.37 21.13
C GLU A 376 -16.73 11.52 22.25
N GLN A 377 -15.91 10.80 23.00
CA GLN A 377 -16.34 10.01 24.15
C GLN A 377 -16.33 10.78 25.48
N GLY A 378 -15.91 12.05 25.48
CA GLY A 378 -15.86 12.90 26.68
C GLY A 378 -14.72 12.56 27.66
N HIS A 379 -13.67 11.89 27.20
CA HIS A 379 -12.46 11.66 28.00
C HIS A 379 -11.60 12.93 28.07
N THR A 380 -11.19 13.30 29.28
CA THR A 380 -10.27 14.42 29.54
C THR A 380 -8.81 13.97 29.74
N VAL A 381 -8.58 12.66 29.86
CA VAL A 381 -7.24 12.07 29.98
C VAL A 381 -7.14 10.85 29.08
N ILE A 382 -6.13 10.80 28.22
CA ILE A 382 -5.81 9.62 27.42
C ILE A 382 -4.99 8.66 28.28
N THR A 383 -5.62 7.54 28.63
CA THR A 383 -5.03 6.40 29.34
C THR A 383 -4.81 5.24 28.38
N ASN A 384 -4.06 4.21 28.79
CA ASN A 384 -3.97 2.96 28.02
C ASN A 384 -5.36 2.37 27.72
N LYS A 385 -6.31 2.48 28.65
CA LYS A 385 -7.69 2.01 28.45
C LYS A 385 -8.40 2.79 27.33
N VAL A 386 -8.24 4.11 27.28
CA VAL A 386 -8.81 4.94 26.21
C VAL A 386 -8.15 4.60 24.87
N ILE A 387 -6.83 4.34 24.86
CA ILE A 387 -6.14 3.85 23.68
C ILE A 387 -6.71 2.50 23.25
N ASP A 388 -6.94 1.57 24.17
CA ASP A 388 -7.49 0.25 23.88
C ASP A 388 -8.93 0.31 23.39
N GLU A 389 -9.76 1.19 23.95
CA GLU A 389 -11.14 1.43 23.52
C GLU A 389 -11.19 2.08 22.12
N ALA A 390 -10.37 3.08 21.88
CA ALA A 390 -10.20 3.68 20.55
C ALA A 390 -9.70 2.63 19.56
N MET A 391 -8.68 1.86 19.94
CA MET A 391 -8.15 0.77 19.13
C MET A 391 -9.21 -0.28 18.88
N ALA A 392 -10.09 -0.64 19.81
CA ALA A 392 -11.16 -1.61 19.57
C ALA A 392 -12.16 -1.15 18.48
N ILE A 393 -12.34 0.17 18.37
CA ILE A 393 -13.22 0.79 17.36
C ILE A 393 -12.50 0.93 16.00
N PHE A 394 -11.23 1.29 16.00
CA PHE A 394 -10.41 1.42 14.79
C PHE A 394 -9.85 0.07 14.28
N MET A 395 -9.71 -0.92 15.17
CA MET A 395 -9.15 -2.27 14.99
C MET A 395 -9.92 -3.30 15.84
N PRO A 396 -10.80 -4.11 15.23
CA PRO A 396 -11.65 -5.06 15.97
C PRO A 396 -10.87 -6.07 16.85
N THR A 397 -11.43 -6.38 18.02
CA THR A 397 -10.87 -7.14 19.17
C THR A 397 -10.24 -8.50 18.85
N ARG A 398 -10.54 -9.11 17.69
CA ARG A 398 -9.96 -10.38 17.24
C ARG A 398 -8.44 -10.33 17.02
N MET A 399 -7.82 -9.16 17.06
CA MET A 399 -6.40 -8.98 16.73
C MET A 399 -5.46 -9.14 17.94
N ALA A 400 -5.85 -8.68 19.13
CA ALA A 400 -5.00 -8.77 20.33
C ALA A 400 -4.79 -10.25 20.74
N GLU A 401 -5.86 -11.04 20.73
CA GLU A 401 -5.80 -12.49 20.96
C GLU A 401 -4.98 -13.20 19.88
N LYS A 402 -5.13 -12.83 18.60
CA LYS A 402 -4.38 -13.46 17.49
C LYS A 402 -2.89 -13.13 17.49
N MET A 403 -2.46 -11.93 17.89
CA MET A 403 -1.04 -11.58 17.98
C MET A 403 -0.34 -12.30 19.14
N GLN A 404 -1.05 -12.52 20.25
CA GLN A 404 -0.52 -13.26 21.39
C GLN A 404 -0.35 -14.75 21.06
N ILE A 405 -1.36 -15.34 20.38
CA ILE A 405 -1.28 -16.70 19.79
C ILE A 405 -0.11 -16.81 18.79
N LEU A 406 0.13 -15.76 17.99
CA LEU A 406 1.21 -15.73 16.99
C LEU A 406 2.60 -15.87 17.62
N ALA A 407 2.82 -15.20 18.76
CA ALA A 407 4.08 -15.21 19.49
C ALA A 407 4.33 -16.57 20.17
N GLU A 408 3.29 -17.15 20.76
CA GLU A 408 3.32 -18.50 21.34
C GLU A 408 3.56 -19.57 20.27
N ASP A 409 2.86 -19.51 19.13
CA ASP A 409 3.05 -20.44 18.01
C ASP A 409 4.47 -20.38 17.43
N LEU A 410 5.13 -19.22 17.44
CA LEU A 410 6.50 -19.08 16.96
C LEU A 410 7.53 -19.73 17.91
N ALA A 411 7.27 -19.66 19.22
CA ALA A 411 8.06 -20.33 20.25
C ALA A 411 7.87 -21.86 20.18
N VAL A 412 6.63 -22.32 20.01
CA VAL A 412 6.30 -23.75 19.85
C VAL A 412 6.82 -24.31 18.52
N ALA A 413 6.80 -23.54 17.44
CA ALA A 413 7.35 -23.96 16.14
C ALA A 413 8.88 -24.13 16.16
N ARG A 414 9.60 -23.38 17.01
CA ARG A 414 11.04 -23.59 17.25
C ARG A 414 11.31 -24.91 17.97
N LEU A 415 10.51 -25.26 18.98
CA LEU A 415 10.64 -26.51 19.72
C LEU A 415 10.26 -27.75 18.87
N ARG A 416 9.29 -27.62 17.95
CA ARG A 416 8.85 -28.71 17.07
C ARG A 416 9.80 -28.98 15.88
N ALA A 417 10.71 -28.07 15.56
CA ALA A 417 11.62 -28.23 14.43
C ALA A 417 12.70 -29.31 14.66
N GLU A 418 12.91 -29.74 15.91
CA GLU A 418 13.98 -30.68 16.29
C GLU A 418 13.50 -32.15 16.38
N ALA A 419 12.21 -32.43 16.26
CA ALA A 419 11.66 -33.80 16.31
C ALA A 419 10.81 -34.12 15.06
N GLN A 420 11.40 -34.78 14.05
CA GLN A 420 10.69 -35.22 12.85
C GLN A 420 10.05 -36.61 13.02
N THR A 421 8.78 -36.75 12.63
CA THR A 421 8.04 -38.03 12.60
C THR A 421 7.46 -38.33 11.21
N ALA A 422 7.44 -39.62 10.83
CA ALA A 422 7.00 -40.16 9.52
C ALA A 422 5.52 -39.88 9.16
N THR A 423 5.19 -39.96 7.86
CA THR A 423 3.83 -39.72 7.29
C THR A 423 3.27 -41.01 6.68
N ALA A 424 2.00 -41.34 6.95
CA ALA A 424 1.28 -42.47 6.35
C ALA A 424 0.19 -41.99 5.37
N ILE A 425 -0.06 -42.72 4.28
CA ILE A 425 -1.04 -42.37 3.25
C ILE A 425 -2.01 -43.55 3.03
N CYS A 426 -3.31 -43.28 2.99
CA CYS A 426 -4.30 -44.30 2.64
C CYS A 426 -4.21 -44.69 1.14
N SER A 427 -4.08 -45.98 0.86
CA SER A 427 -3.95 -46.55 -0.49
C SER A 427 -5.24 -46.49 -1.34
N VAL A 428 -6.39 -46.19 -0.72
CA VAL A 428 -7.69 -46.12 -1.41
C VAL A 428 -8.06 -44.68 -1.78
N CYS A 429 -7.99 -43.75 -0.81
CA CYS A 429 -8.44 -42.36 -0.96
C CYS A 429 -7.27 -41.37 -1.12
N GLY A 430 -6.04 -41.80 -0.81
CA GLY A 430 -4.89 -40.91 -0.69
C GLY A 430 -4.93 -39.99 0.54
N TYR A 431 -5.75 -40.21 1.56
CA TYR A 431 -5.71 -39.35 2.76
C TYR A 431 -4.38 -39.48 3.50
N THR A 432 -3.73 -38.37 3.88
CA THR A 432 -2.41 -38.37 4.54
C THR A 432 -2.53 -38.10 6.04
N VAL A 433 -1.73 -38.81 6.83
CA VAL A 433 -1.69 -38.75 8.29
C VAL A 433 -0.24 -38.50 8.71
N LYS A 434 -0.02 -37.52 9.56
CA LYS A 434 1.31 -37.19 10.10
C LYS A 434 1.46 -37.76 11.50
N GLY A 435 2.56 -38.45 11.78
CA GLY A 435 2.90 -38.91 13.13
C GLY A 435 2.14 -40.17 13.56
N PRO A 436 2.44 -40.70 14.76
CA PRO A 436 2.14 -42.07 15.20
C PRO A 436 0.69 -42.27 15.67
N ASN A 437 -0.27 -41.53 15.11
CA ASN A 437 -1.68 -41.71 15.46
C ASN A 437 -2.30 -42.84 14.62
N PRO A 438 -2.71 -43.98 15.21
CA PRO A 438 -3.35 -45.05 14.48
C PRO A 438 -4.74 -44.58 14.03
N VAL A 439 -4.90 -44.34 12.73
CA VAL A 439 -6.19 -43.95 12.16
C VAL A 439 -7.02 -45.20 11.95
N VAL A 440 -8.09 -45.35 12.74
CA VAL A 440 -8.97 -46.53 12.72
C VAL A 440 -9.64 -46.72 11.35
N ALA A 441 -9.98 -45.64 10.64
CA ALA A 441 -10.47 -45.66 9.26
C ALA A 441 -10.18 -44.34 8.50
N CYS A 442 -9.95 -44.39 7.17
CA CYS A 442 -9.76 -43.19 6.33
C CYS A 442 -10.98 -42.25 6.48
N PRO A 443 -10.82 -40.98 6.89
CA PRO A 443 -11.93 -40.02 7.00
C PRO A 443 -12.63 -39.75 5.66
N VAL A 444 -11.97 -40.04 4.55
CA VAL A 444 -12.47 -39.77 3.18
C VAL A 444 -13.22 -40.98 2.61
N CYS A 445 -12.66 -42.19 2.67
CA CYS A 445 -13.29 -43.39 2.06
C CYS A 445 -13.69 -44.48 3.06
N ARG A 446 -13.47 -44.27 4.36
CA ARG A 446 -13.73 -45.23 5.44
C ARG A 446 -12.95 -46.55 5.34
N ALA A 447 -11.92 -46.63 4.50
CA ALA A 447 -11.03 -47.78 4.45
C ALA A 447 -10.33 -48.02 5.79
N SER A 448 -10.19 -49.27 6.19
CA SER A 448 -9.59 -49.68 7.47
C SER A 448 -8.10 -49.33 7.57
N ALA A 449 -7.57 -49.35 8.79
CA ALA A 449 -6.19 -48.96 9.12
C ALA A 449 -5.12 -49.72 8.31
N ASP A 450 -5.36 -50.98 7.92
CA ASP A 450 -4.48 -51.81 7.08
C ASP A 450 -4.27 -51.22 5.68
N LYS A 451 -5.12 -50.27 5.26
CA LYS A 451 -4.98 -49.56 3.99
C LYS A 451 -4.10 -48.31 4.09
N PHE A 452 -3.47 -48.02 5.22
CA PHE A 452 -2.50 -46.93 5.34
C PHE A 452 -1.07 -47.44 5.10
N GLN A 453 -0.41 -46.90 4.09
CA GLN A 453 0.98 -47.16 3.76
C GLN A 453 1.86 -46.09 4.39
N VAL A 454 2.80 -46.49 5.24
CA VAL A 454 3.79 -45.58 5.82
C VAL A 454 4.80 -45.25 4.73
N ILE A 455 4.93 -43.97 4.40
CA ILE A 455 5.95 -43.50 3.47
C ILE A 455 7.16 -43.07 4.30
N SER A 456 8.07 -44.02 4.51
CA SER A 456 9.42 -43.70 4.94
C SER A 456 10.30 -43.45 3.73
N ARG A 457 11.33 -42.62 3.91
CA ARG A 457 12.30 -42.32 2.85
C ARG A 457 12.98 -43.60 2.33
N GLU A 458 13.29 -44.53 3.22
CA GLU A 458 13.97 -45.80 2.94
C GLU A 458 13.14 -46.74 2.05
N VAL A 459 11.82 -46.81 2.28
CA VAL A 459 10.92 -47.64 1.47
C VAL A 459 10.82 -47.10 0.04
N VAL A 460 10.74 -45.77 -0.11
CA VAL A 460 10.65 -45.13 -1.44
C VAL A 460 11.95 -45.22 -2.22
N GLU A 461 13.10 -45.09 -1.55
CA GLU A 461 14.41 -45.23 -2.18
C GLU A 461 14.65 -46.69 -2.65
N THR A 462 14.11 -47.69 -1.94
CA THR A 462 14.18 -49.11 -2.34
C THR A 462 13.36 -49.41 -3.60
N ILE A 463 12.13 -48.87 -3.69
CA ILE A 463 11.27 -49.03 -4.89
C ILE A 463 11.92 -48.36 -6.10
N ALA A 464 12.48 -47.16 -5.92
CA ALA A 464 13.14 -46.45 -7.01
C ALA A 464 14.43 -47.15 -7.50
N ALA A 465 15.14 -47.87 -6.62
CA ALA A 465 16.28 -48.69 -7.02
C ALA A 465 15.88 -49.92 -7.87
N GLN A 466 14.69 -50.49 -7.64
CA GLN A 466 14.14 -51.57 -8.47
C GLN A 466 13.61 -51.05 -9.82
N GLU A 467 13.10 -49.82 -9.86
CA GLU A 467 12.60 -49.12 -11.06
C GLU A 467 13.72 -48.42 -11.86
N GLY A 468 14.88 -49.09 -12.00
CA GLY A 468 16.00 -48.63 -12.84
C GLY A 468 16.83 -47.48 -12.26
N GLY A 469 16.61 -47.10 -11.00
CA GLY A 469 17.38 -46.07 -10.30
C GLY A 469 16.72 -44.68 -10.30
N ILE A 470 17.32 -43.74 -9.56
CA ILE A 470 16.79 -42.39 -9.38
C ILE A 470 17.55 -41.44 -10.31
N GLU A 471 16.84 -40.69 -11.16
CA GLU A 471 17.42 -39.49 -11.80
C GLU A 471 16.74 -38.23 -11.27
N GLU A 472 17.55 -37.21 -11.08
CA GLU A 472 17.14 -35.91 -10.56
C GLU A 472 17.08 -34.91 -11.71
N GLU A 473 15.91 -34.27 -11.87
CA GLU A 473 15.68 -33.30 -12.94
C GLU A 473 15.23 -31.95 -12.35
N GLU A 474 15.74 -30.87 -12.91
CA GLU A 474 15.31 -29.51 -12.57
C GLU A 474 14.05 -29.16 -13.38
N SER A 475 12.89 -29.29 -12.73
CA SER A 475 11.56 -29.06 -13.34
C SER A 475 11.28 -27.57 -13.59
N LEU A 476 11.78 -26.70 -12.71
CA LEU A 476 11.66 -25.24 -12.68
C LEU A 476 12.96 -24.70 -12.05
N PRO A 477 13.36 -23.43 -12.32
CA PRO A 477 14.54 -22.85 -11.70
C PRO A 477 14.53 -23.02 -10.17
N GLY A 478 15.46 -23.81 -9.64
CA GLY A 478 15.59 -24.12 -8.21
C GLY A 478 14.70 -25.24 -7.66
N VAL A 479 13.88 -25.92 -8.47
CA VAL A 479 13.02 -27.05 -8.04
C VAL A 479 13.49 -28.35 -8.67
N ARG A 480 14.24 -29.14 -7.89
CA ARG A 480 14.69 -30.48 -8.28
C ARG A 480 13.67 -31.53 -7.86
N VAL A 481 13.29 -32.39 -8.80
CA VAL A 481 12.38 -33.51 -8.55
C VAL A 481 13.08 -34.80 -8.93
N LYS A 482 12.97 -35.79 -8.06
CA LYS A 482 13.55 -37.13 -8.25
C LYS A 482 12.51 -38.04 -8.86
N TRP A 483 12.85 -38.69 -9.95
CA TRP A 483 12.01 -39.68 -10.64
C TRP A 483 12.75 -41.01 -10.68
N SER A 484 12.04 -42.12 -10.57
CA SER A 484 12.59 -43.40 -11.00
C SER A 484 12.75 -43.43 -12.53
N ALA A 485 13.67 -44.26 -13.02
CA ALA A 485 13.92 -44.39 -14.45
C ALA A 485 12.67 -44.86 -15.20
N ASP A 486 12.01 -45.89 -14.68
CA ASP A 486 10.81 -46.45 -15.31
C ASP A 486 9.63 -45.46 -15.31
N ALA A 487 9.47 -44.65 -14.25
CA ALA A 487 8.39 -43.65 -14.21
C ALA A 487 8.60 -42.50 -15.21
N ARG A 488 9.86 -42.19 -15.51
CA ARG A 488 10.23 -41.21 -16.54
C ARG A 488 10.02 -41.77 -17.94
N ASP A 489 10.38 -43.03 -18.17
CA ASP A 489 10.15 -43.70 -19.45
C ASP A 489 8.65 -43.85 -19.73
N ALA A 490 7.82 -44.07 -18.71
CA ALA A 490 6.37 -44.06 -18.86
C ALA A 490 5.81 -42.73 -19.38
N LEU A 491 6.42 -41.58 -19.05
CA LEU A 491 6.04 -40.30 -19.65
C LEU A 491 6.42 -40.21 -21.14
N ARG A 492 7.48 -40.90 -21.57
CA ARG A 492 7.92 -40.89 -22.98
C ARG A 492 6.98 -41.67 -23.89
N GLU A 493 6.25 -42.65 -23.36
CA GLU A 493 5.19 -43.40 -24.07
C GLU A 493 3.95 -42.56 -24.38
N VAL A 494 3.82 -41.35 -23.82
CA VAL A 494 2.79 -40.38 -24.21
C VAL A 494 3.20 -39.71 -25.51
N THR A 495 2.51 -40.08 -26.60
CA THR A 495 2.80 -39.64 -27.97
C THR A 495 2.53 -38.14 -28.17
N ASP A 496 1.52 -37.59 -27.50
CA ASP A 496 1.15 -36.16 -27.57
C ASP A 496 2.02 -35.31 -26.61
N ALA A 497 2.82 -34.40 -27.18
CA ALA A 497 3.75 -33.55 -26.43
C ALA A 497 3.07 -32.54 -25.48
N TYR A 498 1.82 -32.15 -25.73
CA TYR A 498 1.07 -31.28 -24.84
C TYR A 498 0.51 -32.07 -23.65
N LEU A 499 -0.10 -33.23 -23.92
CA LEU A 499 -0.63 -34.11 -22.87
C LEU A 499 0.47 -34.66 -21.96
N ARG A 500 1.64 -35.00 -22.53
CA ARG A 500 2.83 -35.40 -21.76
C ARG A 500 3.28 -34.32 -20.76
N ARG A 501 3.35 -33.06 -21.20
CA ARG A 501 3.70 -31.92 -20.33
C ARG A 501 2.65 -31.72 -19.22
N ARG A 502 1.37 -31.87 -19.56
CA ARG A 502 0.26 -31.77 -18.60
C ARG A 502 0.31 -32.88 -17.54
N ALA A 503 0.55 -34.12 -17.95
CA ALA A 503 0.69 -35.27 -17.04
C ALA A 503 1.90 -35.09 -16.10
N LYS A 504 3.07 -34.69 -16.64
CA LYS A 504 4.28 -34.40 -15.84
C LYS A 504 4.00 -33.36 -14.75
N ALA A 505 3.45 -32.20 -15.12
CA ALA A 505 3.16 -31.13 -14.16
C ALA A 505 2.16 -31.56 -13.06
N ARG A 506 1.17 -32.39 -13.41
CA ARG A 506 0.18 -32.93 -12.47
C ARG A 506 0.86 -33.86 -11.43
N ILE A 507 1.75 -34.75 -11.89
CA ILE A 507 2.46 -35.70 -11.02
C ILE A 507 3.43 -34.96 -10.09
N GLU A 508 4.21 -34.01 -10.60
CA GLU A 508 5.15 -33.24 -9.78
C GLU A 508 4.43 -32.39 -8.71
N LYS A 509 3.28 -31.80 -9.06
CA LYS A 509 2.42 -31.10 -8.08
C LYS A 509 1.92 -32.05 -7.00
N TYR A 510 1.49 -33.25 -7.38
CA TYR A 510 1.00 -34.27 -6.45
C TYR A 510 2.10 -34.73 -5.49
N ALA A 511 3.28 -35.08 -6.01
CA ALA A 511 4.42 -35.50 -5.22
C ALA A 511 4.86 -34.42 -4.21
N ARG A 512 4.94 -33.15 -4.65
CA ARG A 512 5.27 -32.02 -3.75
C ARG A 512 4.23 -31.80 -2.66
N SER A 513 2.94 -31.83 -3.00
CA SER A 513 1.85 -31.63 -2.03
C SER A 513 1.84 -32.69 -0.92
N ARG A 514 2.38 -33.88 -1.21
CA ARG A 514 2.38 -35.05 -0.31
C ARG A 514 3.76 -35.40 0.25
N LYS A 515 4.78 -34.58 -0.04
CA LYS A 515 6.18 -34.79 0.36
C LYS A 515 6.72 -36.17 -0.03
N ILE A 516 6.33 -36.66 -1.20
CA ILE A 516 6.86 -37.91 -1.75
C ILE A 516 8.30 -37.64 -2.24
N PRO A 517 9.31 -38.37 -1.73
CA PRO A 517 10.71 -38.02 -1.98
C PRO A 517 11.21 -38.41 -3.37
N VAL A 518 10.63 -39.44 -4.00
CA VAL A 518 10.94 -39.89 -5.37
C VAL A 518 9.63 -40.30 -6.06
N ILE A 519 9.42 -39.90 -7.31
CA ILE A 519 8.24 -40.32 -8.10
C ILE A 519 8.51 -41.68 -8.74
N THR A 520 7.73 -42.69 -8.35
CA THR A 520 7.80 -44.08 -8.86
C THR A 520 6.62 -44.39 -9.80
N CYS A 521 6.68 -45.50 -10.52
CA CYS A 521 5.63 -45.93 -11.46
C CYS A 521 4.30 -46.15 -10.76
N GLN A 522 4.32 -46.62 -9.50
CA GLN A 522 3.12 -46.81 -8.67
C GLN A 522 2.27 -45.53 -8.58
N TRP A 523 2.91 -44.35 -8.58
CA TRP A 523 2.20 -43.06 -8.52
C TRP A 523 2.06 -42.40 -9.89
N ALA A 524 3.03 -42.58 -10.78
CA ALA A 524 3.01 -41.95 -12.10
C ALA A 524 1.99 -42.58 -13.05
N LEU A 525 1.90 -43.91 -13.14
CA LEU A 525 1.09 -44.60 -14.16
C LEU A 525 -0.41 -44.29 -14.06
N PRO A 526 -1.07 -44.37 -12.87
CA PRO A 526 -2.50 -44.06 -12.77
C PRO A 526 -2.81 -42.62 -13.17
N MET A 527 -1.92 -41.70 -12.83
CA MET A 527 -2.09 -40.27 -13.13
C MET A 527 -1.86 -39.94 -14.61
N ILE A 528 -0.96 -40.67 -15.28
CA ILE A 528 -0.76 -40.55 -16.74
C ILE A 528 -2.00 -41.08 -17.46
N GLU A 529 -2.48 -42.28 -17.14
CA GLU A 529 -3.65 -42.88 -17.80
C GLU A 529 -4.90 -42.00 -17.64
N GLU A 530 -5.16 -41.49 -16.43
CA GLU A 530 -6.30 -40.60 -16.15
C GLU A 530 -6.20 -39.25 -16.92
N THR A 531 -4.99 -38.74 -17.12
CA THR A 531 -4.77 -37.41 -17.74
C THR A 531 -4.73 -37.48 -19.26
N VAL A 532 -4.24 -38.58 -19.81
CA VAL A 532 -3.94 -38.74 -21.25
C VAL A 532 -5.04 -39.51 -21.98
N GLY A 533 -5.70 -40.46 -21.31
CA GLY A 533 -6.62 -41.41 -21.94
C GLY A 533 -5.87 -42.58 -22.60
N ARG A 534 -6.45 -43.79 -22.55
CA ARG A 534 -5.77 -45.03 -22.98
C ARG A 534 -5.52 -45.11 -24.49
N ASP A 535 -6.31 -44.38 -25.27
CA ASP A 535 -6.24 -44.25 -26.73
C ASP A 535 -5.00 -43.51 -27.23
N LYS A 536 -4.28 -42.79 -26.37
CA LYS A 536 -3.12 -41.94 -26.74
C LYS A 536 -1.78 -42.41 -26.16
N LEU A 537 -1.75 -43.63 -25.63
CA LEU A 537 -0.58 -44.26 -25.03
C LEU A 537 0.08 -45.22 -26.04
N GLY A 538 1.41 -45.22 -26.11
CA GLY A 538 2.18 -46.04 -27.04
C GLY A 538 2.08 -47.56 -26.78
N ALA A 539 2.53 -48.37 -27.75
CA ALA A 539 2.49 -49.84 -27.66
C ALA A 539 3.31 -50.43 -26.49
N GLY A 540 4.25 -49.65 -25.91
CA GLY A 540 5.01 -50.03 -24.72
C GLY A 540 4.22 -49.93 -23.41
N TRP A 541 3.06 -49.25 -23.42
CA TRP A 541 2.28 -48.97 -22.21
C TRP A 541 1.80 -50.23 -21.49
N ASP A 542 1.25 -51.21 -22.21
CA ASP A 542 0.78 -52.47 -21.62
C ASP A 542 1.94 -53.30 -21.05
N THR A 543 3.15 -53.15 -21.61
CA THR A 543 4.37 -53.82 -21.11
C THR A 543 4.84 -53.20 -19.79
N LEU A 544 4.75 -51.88 -19.64
CA LEU A 544 5.06 -51.17 -18.40
C LEU A 544 4.06 -51.48 -17.29
N LEU A 545 2.76 -51.57 -17.62
CA LEU A 545 1.68 -51.98 -16.71
C LEU A 545 1.83 -53.43 -16.23
N ALA A 546 2.29 -54.34 -17.09
CA ALA A 546 2.54 -55.73 -16.73
C ALA A 546 3.75 -55.88 -15.79
N LYS A 547 4.80 -55.07 -15.96
CA LYS A 547 5.98 -55.05 -15.07
C LYS A 547 5.71 -54.46 -13.69
N THR A 548 4.68 -53.62 -13.55
CA THR A 548 4.37 -52.89 -12.31
C THR A 548 3.28 -53.53 -11.44
N LYS A 549 2.69 -54.67 -11.86
CA LYS A 549 1.82 -55.46 -11.00
C LYS A 549 2.64 -56.16 -9.91
N PHE A 550 2.79 -55.46 -8.79
CA PHE A 550 3.34 -55.98 -7.56
C PHE A 550 2.35 -57.01 -6.96
N GLU A 551 2.72 -58.28 -6.91
CA GLU A 551 2.08 -59.21 -5.98
C GLU A 551 2.58 -58.87 -4.57
N PRO A 552 1.68 -58.66 -3.58
CA PRO A 552 2.11 -58.37 -2.22
C PRO A 552 2.86 -59.60 -1.68
N GLY A 553 4.18 -59.48 -1.54
CA GLY A 553 4.97 -60.46 -0.79
C GLY A 553 4.43 -60.56 0.63
N GLU A 554 4.26 -61.80 1.10
CA GLU A 554 3.92 -62.06 2.51
C GLU A 554 4.87 -61.29 3.43
N PRO A 555 4.35 -60.55 4.42
CA PRO A 555 5.22 -59.94 5.41
C PRO A 555 5.95 -61.06 6.16
N PRO A 556 7.26 -60.94 6.41
CA PRO A 556 7.90 -61.78 7.41
C PRO A 556 7.16 -61.55 8.74
N ALA A 557 6.87 -62.64 9.46
CA ALA A 557 6.11 -62.62 10.71
C ALA A 557 6.56 -61.46 11.61
N SER A 558 5.71 -60.43 11.75
CA SER A 558 5.99 -59.30 12.62
C SER A 558 5.74 -59.72 14.06
N GLU A 559 6.80 -59.78 14.87
CA GLU A 559 6.66 -59.64 16.31
C GLU A 559 6.05 -58.26 16.59
N ALA A 560 4.78 -58.25 16.99
CA ALA A 560 4.06 -57.05 17.35
C ALA A 560 4.65 -56.44 18.63
N THR A 561 5.43 -55.37 18.51
CA THR A 561 5.76 -54.49 19.65
C THR A 561 4.68 -53.41 19.76
N THR A 562 3.72 -53.66 20.65
CA THR A 562 2.69 -52.70 21.06
C THR A 562 3.25 -51.79 22.15
N THR A 563 3.59 -50.54 21.85
CA THR A 563 3.94 -49.54 22.88
C THR A 563 2.69 -48.77 23.33
N GLY A 564 1.64 -49.50 23.73
CA GLY A 564 0.51 -48.93 24.47
C GLY A 564 0.65 -49.34 25.93
N ARG A 565 0.93 -48.40 26.84
CA ARG A 565 0.94 -48.71 28.28
C ARG A 565 -0.47 -49.09 28.73
N VAL A 566 -0.57 -50.06 29.62
CA VAL A 566 -1.86 -50.51 30.14
C VAL A 566 -2.28 -49.57 31.25
N TRP A 567 -3.40 -48.87 31.11
CA TRP A 567 -3.96 -48.02 32.16
C TRP A 567 -4.94 -48.82 33.01
N THR A 568 -4.87 -48.68 34.33
CA THR A 568 -5.92 -49.24 35.19
C THR A 568 -7.22 -48.44 35.01
N ALA A 569 -8.36 -49.09 35.28
CA ALA A 569 -9.66 -48.44 35.21
C ALA A 569 -9.74 -47.22 36.15
N GLU A 570 -9.09 -47.29 37.31
CA GLU A 570 -9.02 -46.22 38.30
C GLU A 570 -8.16 -45.03 37.83
N ALA A 571 -7.00 -45.29 37.21
CA ALA A 571 -6.15 -44.24 36.64
C ALA A 571 -6.84 -43.52 35.47
N THR A 572 -7.55 -44.27 34.62
CA THR A 572 -8.31 -43.70 33.50
C THR A 572 -9.44 -42.80 34.01
N ALA A 573 -10.22 -43.28 34.98
CA ALA A 573 -11.30 -42.50 35.60
C ALA A 573 -10.77 -41.24 36.31
N ARG A 574 -9.56 -41.29 36.87
CA ARG A 574 -8.93 -40.13 37.51
C ARG A 574 -8.47 -39.08 36.51
N LEU A 575 -7.93 -39.49 35.37
CA LEU A 575 -7.54 -38.61 34.28
C LEU A 575 -8.77 -37.95 33.61
N ASP A 576 -9.88 -38.68 33.48
CA ASP A 576 -11.11 -38.16 32.89
C ASP A 576 -11.80 -37.07 33.72
N ARG A 577 -11.41 -36.88 34.99
CA ARG A 577 -11.83 -35.73 35.82
C ARG A 577 -11.14 -34.42 35.41
N VAL A 578 -10.03 -34.48 34.67
CA VAL A 578 -9.39 -33.29 34.09
C VAL A 578 -10.23 -32.82 32.89
N PRO A 579 -10.55 -31.53 32.73
CA PRO A 579 -11.35 -31.04 31.61
C PRO A 579 -10.82 -31.51 30.24
N ALA A 580 -11.72 -31.99 29.37
CA ALA A 580 -11.35 -32.50 28.05
C ALA A 580 -10.73 -31.41 27.16
N GLY A 581 -9.86 -31.81 26.23
CA GLY A 581 -9.07 -30.91 25.39
C GLY A 581 -7.62 -30.81 25.88
N PHE A 582 -6.97 -29.69 25.55
CA PHE A 582 -5.52 -29.49 25.76
C PHE A 582 -5.03 -29.86 27.18
N MET A 583 -5.79 -29.54 28.23
CA MET A 583 -5.41 -29.83 29.61
C MET A 583 -5.34 -31.34 29.91
N ARG A 584 -6.24 -32.15 29.36
CA ARG A 584 -6.24 -33.61 29.58
C ARG A 584 -5.12 -34.29 28.78
N ASP A 585 -4.85 -33.81 27.58
CA ASP A 585 -3.80 -34.36 26.71
C ASP A 585 -2.41 -34.11 27.28
N MET A 586 -2.12 -32.87 27.71
CA MET A 586 -0.88 -32.54 28.42
C MET A 586 -0.71 -33.32 29.72
N THR A 587 -1.79 -33.45 30.51
CA THR A 587 -1.75 -34.20 31.77
C THR A 587 -1.52 -35.70 31.52
N ARG A 588 -2.04 -36.25 30.43
CA ARG A 588 -1.79 -37.65 30.03
C ARG A 588 -0.33 -37.86 29.66
N GLU A 589 0.25 -36.97 28.84
CA GLU A 589 1.65 -37.03 28.45
C GLU A 589 2.57 -36.98 29.67
N GLU A 590 2.25 -36.14 30.65
CA GLU A 590 3.03 -36.02 31.88
C GLU A 590 2.93 -37.26 32.78
N VAL A 591 1.74 -37.87 32.89
CA VAL A 591 1.56 -39.16 33.58
C VAL A 591 2.34 -40.28 32.88
N GLU A 592 2.35 -40.29 31.55
CA GLU A 592 3.14 -41.25 30.77
C GLU A 592 4.64 -41.00 30.92
N ARG A 593 5.07 -39.75 31.08
CA ARG A 593 6.47 -39.41 31.39
C ARG A 593 6.89 -39.98 32.74
N VAL A 594 6.11 -39.76 33.79
CA VAL A 594 6.36 -40.33 35.14
C VAL A 594 6.36 -41.86 35.12
N ALA A 595 5.44 -42.48 34.37
CA ALA A 595 5.44 -43.93 34.17
C ALA A 595 6.73 -44.43 33.49
N THR A 596 7.28 -43.66 32.56
CA THR A 596 8.55 -43.95 31.87
C THR A 596 9.73 -43.88 32.83
N GLU A 597 9.81 -42.81 33.63
CA GLU A 597 10.89 -42.59 34.59
C GLU A 597 10.92 -43.70 35.66
N LYS A 598 9.75 -44.23 36.02
CA LYS A 598 9.62 -45.35 36.97
C LYS A 598 9.75 -46.73 36.33
N GLY A 599 9.96 -46.81 35.01
CA GLY A 599 10.04 -48.08 34.28
C GLY A 599 8.74 -48.89 34.33
N ALA A 600 7.61 -48.26 34.61
CA ALA A 600 6.32 -48.92 34.76
C ALA A 600 5.65 -49.14 33.40
N THR A 601 5.23 -50.39 33.15
CA THR A 601 4.48 -50.78 31.95
C THR A 601 2.97 -50.61 32.12
N THR A 602 2.50 -50.51 33.37
CA THR A 602 1.10 -50.27 33.73
C THR A 602 0.99 -48.94 34.48
N VAL A 603 0.09 -48.06 34.05
CA VAL A 603 -0.22 -46.81 34.76
C VAL A 603 -1.31 -47.09 35.78
N ASP A 604 -0.91 -47.16 37.05
CA ASP A 604 -1.82 -47.26 38.18
C ASP A 604 -2.23 -45.88 38.71
N LEU A 605 -3.13 -45.86 39.71
CA LEU A 605 -3.64 -44.61 40.27
C LEU A 605 -2.54 -43.75 40.92
N ALA A 606 -1.50 -44.38 41.47
CA ALA A 606 -0.41 -43.67 42.15
C ALA A 606 0.46 -42.91 41.14
N ILE A 607 0.83 -43.56 40.04
CA ILE A 607 1.57 -42.94 38.93
C ILE A 607 0.73 -41.83 38.27
N CYS A 608 -0.59 -42.04 38.19
CA CYS A 608 -1.51 -41.04 37.64
C CYS A 608 -1.62 -39.78 38.52
N GLU A 609 -1.75 -39.91 39.85
CA GLU A 609 -1.79 -38.75 40.76
C GLU A 609 -0.48 -37.97 40.76
N GLU A 610 0.66 -38.66 40.69
CA GLU A 610 1.97 -38.03 40.66
C GLU A 610 2.20 -37.24 39.37
N GLY A 611 1.85 -37.80 38.20
CA GLY A 611 1.91 -37.08 36.94
C GLY A 611 0.94 -35.89 36.86
N ILE A 612 -0.25 -36.00 37.48
CA ILE A 612 -1.18 -34.87 37.60
C ILE A 612 -0.61 -33.78 38.53
N GLY A 613 0.10 -34.18 39.60
CA GLY A 613 0.81 -33.26 40.49
C GLY A 613 1.90 -32.47 39.76
N HIS A 614 2.72 -33.15 38.97
CA HIS A 614 3.74 -32.53 38.13
C HIS A 614 3.13 -31.59 37.09
N ALA A 615 2.06 -32.01 36.40
CA ALA A 615 1.36 -31.18 35.43
C ALA A 615 0.83 -29.88 36.06
N ARG A 616 0.31 -29.94 37.31
CA ARG A 616 -0.16 -28.74 38.03
C ARG A 616 0.97 -27.81 38.45
N GLN A 617 2.13 -28.36 38.81
CA GLN A 617 3.29 -27.57 39.22
C GLN A 617 3.88 -26.81 38.03
N THR A 618 4.05 -27.48 36.88
CA THR A 618 4.45 -26.85 35.61
C THR A 618 3.47 -25.77 35.17
N MET A 619 2.16 -25.99 35.37
CA MET A 619 1.13 -25.01 35.02
C MET A 619 1.16 -23.76 35.92
N ASN A 620 1.44 -23.92 37.22
CA ASN A 620 1.62 -22.79 38.14
C ASN A 620 2.87 -21.98 37.83
N GLU A 621 3.95 -22.61 37.37
CA GLU A 621 5.19 -21.92 36.95
C GLU A 621 4.99 -21.11 35.66
N VAL A 622 4.17 -21.60 34.73
CA VAL A 622 3.84 -20.91 33.47
C VAL A 622 2.86 -19.74 33.69
N ILE A 623 2.03 -19.77 34.72
CA ILE A 623 1.10 -18.67 35.05
C ILE A 623 1.77 -17.55 35.87
N ALA A 624 2.86 -17.87 36.58
CA ALA A 624 3.57 -16.93 37.45
C ALA A 624 4.74 -16.18 36.78
N GLY A 625 5.15 -16.56 35.56
CA GLY A 625 6.12 -15.86 34.72
C GLY A 625 5.46 -15.19 33.53
#